data_AF-A0A4V6QHX1-F1
#
_entry.id   AF-A0A4V6QHX1-F1
#
_cell.length_a   1.000
_cell.length_b   1.000
_cell.length_c   1.000
_cell.angle_alpha   90.00
_cell.angle_beta   90.00
_cell.angle_gamma   90.00
#
_symmetry.space_group_name_H-M   'P 1'
#
loop_
_entity.id
_entity.type
_entity.pdbx_description
1 polymer ?
#
loop_
_entity_poly.entity_id
_entity_poly.type
_entity_poly.pdbx_seq_one_letter_code
_entity_poly.pdbx_strand_id
1 'polypeptide(L)'
;MTRVWLTEWEWACCGDAFAIGDEVDFGIETRTPRAALADVLGPELFATVDTMESHHEEEFTDRVRGRVVAIHAVTQDVIERRSLRRPGHGAPPESIMTPEGDERARVGREFGNESFLATSHSRYMIEIEPVSNTAMLTSVQGVRLRIDEEAEPLPDFPVPPPEKRRRSLEGWLVDVGEHA
;
A
#
# COMPACT_ATOMS: atom_id res chain seq x y z
N MET A 1 -1.93 -25.12 -10.05
CA MET A 1 -1.88 -23.66 -10.21
C MET A 1 -2.27 -23.07 -8.88
N THR A 2 -1.50 -22.11 -8.42
CA THR A 2 -1.67 -21.51 -7.09
C THR A 2 -1.79 -20.01 -7.27
N ARG A 3 -2.87 -19.45 -6.73
CA ARG A 3 -3.16 -18.02 -6.75
C ARG A 3 -2.60 -17.36 -5.49
N VAL A 4 -1.58 -16.55 -5.70
CA VAL A 4 -0.81 -15.86 -4.68
C VAL A 4 -1.27 -14.41 -4.58
N TRP A 5 -1.55 -13.94 -3.38
CA TRP A 5 -1.76 -12.53 -3.09
C TRP A 5 -0.44 -11.84 -2.76
N LEU A 6 -0.17 -10.74 -3.47
CA LEU A 6 0.98 -9.85 -3.26
C LEU A 6 0.47 -8.47 -2.82
N THR A 7 0.94 -7.95 -1.69
CA THR A 7 0.52 -6.61 -1.23
C THR A 7 1.21 -5.50 -2.03
N GLU A 8 0.51 -4.39 -2.27
CA GLU A 8 1.13 -3.22 -2.92
C GLU A 8 2.29 -2.67 -2.11
N TRP A 9 2.13 -2.57 -0.79
CA TRP A 9 3.12 -1.97 0.11
C TRP A 9 4.46 -2.71 0.15
N GLU A 10 4.46 -4.03 0.32
CA GLU A 10 5.71 -4.82 0.39
C GLU A 10 6.46 -4.76 -0.95
N TRP A 11 5.70 -4.86 -2.04
CA TRP A 11 6.25 -4.85 -3.39
C TRP A 11 6.69 -3.45 -3.81
N ALA A 12 6.02 -2.38 -3.38
CA ALA A 12 6.45 -1.01 -3.62
C ALA A 12 7.79 -0.69 -2.92
N CYS A 13 8.02 -1.27 -1.74
CA CYS A 13 9.23 -1.06 -0.95
C CYS A 13 10.44 -1.76 -1.56
N CYS A 14 10.37 -3.09 -1.77
CA CYS A 14 11.53 -3.89 -2.16
C CYS A 14 11.27 -4.94 -3.26
N GLY A 15 10.02 -5.12 -3.71
CA GLY A 15 9.68 -6.14 -4.71
C GLY A 15 10.32 -5.93 -6.07
N ASP A 16 10.97 -6.97 -6.60
CA ASP A 16 11.56 -7.00 -7.94
C ASP A 16 10.49 -7.04 -9.03
N ALA A 17 10.66 -6.30 -10.13
CA ALA A 17 9.70 -6.36 -11.23
C ALA A 17 9.73 -7.71 -11.93
N PHE A 18 8.55 -8.25 -12.27
CA PHE A 18 8.41 -9.47 -13.07
C PHE A 18 7.16 -9.42 -13.95
N ALA A 19 7.12 -10.27 -14.96
CA ALA A 19 6.07 -10.34 -15.97
C ALA A 19 5.47 -11.75 -16.11
N ILE A 20 4.35 -11.84 -16.83
CA ILE A 20 3.79 -13.13 -17.24
C ILE A 20 4.84 -13.91 -18.04
N GLY A 21 5.04 -15.16 -17.68
CA GLY A 21 6.03 -16.04 -18.26
C GLY A 21 7.34 -16.12 -17.48
N ASP A 22 7.59 -15.23 -16.52
CA ASP A 22 8.79 -15.29 -15.68
C ASP A 22 8.72 -16.44 -14.67
N GLU A 23 9.90 -16.91 -14.25
CA GLU A 23 10.05 -17.87 -13.16
C GLU A 23 10.10 -17.11 -11.84
N VAL A 24 9.31 -17.56 -10.87
CA VAL A 24 9.20 -16.95 -9.55
C VAL A 24 9.40 -17.99 -8.45
N ASP A 25 9.91 -17.55 -7.32
CA ASP A 25 10.03 -18.30 -6.08
C ASP A 25 9.56 -17.38 -4.96
N PHE A 26 8.33 -17.56 -4.47
CA PHE A 26 7.72 -16.69 -3.47
C PHE A 26 7.81 -17.28 -2.07
N GLY A 27 8.13 -16.44 -1.08
CA GLY A 27 8.06 -16.77 0.34
C GLY A 27 6.62 -16.70 0.85
N ILE A 28 6.08 -17.82 1.30
CA ILE A 28 4.68 -17.89 1.72
C ILE A 28 4.56 -17.60 3.20
N GLU A 29 3.91 -16.48 3.52
CA GLU A 29 3.58 -16.12 4.89
C GLU A 29 2.50 -17.07 5.45
N THR A 30 1.45 -17.32 4.67
CA THR A 30 0.35 -18.18 5.08
C THR A 30 -0.43 -18.75 3.90
N ARG A 31 -0.76 -20.05 3.97
CA ARG A 31 -1.73 -20.72 3.08
C ARG A 31 -3.18 -20.57 3.55
N THR A 32 -3.41 -19.81 4.61
CA THR A 32 -4.74 -19.44 5.08
C THR A 32 -4.77 -17.92 5.13
N PRO A 33 -5.26 -17.26 4.06
CA PRO A 33 -5.29 -15.82 3.98
C PRO A 33 -6.03 -15.20 5.18
N ARG A 34 -5.51 -14.08 5.68
CA ARG A 34 -6.09 -13.40 6.85
C ARG A 34 -7.48 -12.86 6.54
N ALA A 35 -8.40 -12.94 7.49
CA ALA A 35 -9.77 -12.46 7.32
C ALA A 35 -9.85 -10.97 6.91
N ALA A 36 -8.90 -10.14 7.34
CA ALA A 36 -8.82 -8.74 6.95
C ALA A 36 -8.65 -8.54 5.43
N LEU A 37 -8.09 -9.52 4.70
CA LEU A 37 -8.01 -9.45 3.24
C LEU A 37 -9.40 -9.56 2.59
N ALA A 38 -10.39 -10.17 3.25
CA ALA A 38 -11.75 -10.22 2.76
C ALA A 38 -12.43 -8.84 2.73
N ASP A 39 -12.02 -7.91 3.62
CA ASP A 39 -12.52 -6.53 3.61
C ASP A 39 -12.05 -5.75 2.38
N VAL A 40 -10.87 -6.13 1.86
CA VAL A 40 -10.27 -5.56 0.65
C VAL A 40 -10.88 -6.20 -0.60
N LEU A 41 -10.79 -7.53 -0.72
CA LEU A 41 -11.16 -8.27 -1.93
C LEU A 41 -12.67 -8.48 -2.08
N GLY A 42 -13.41 -8.45 -0.99
CA GLY A 42 -14.75 -9.03 -0.93
C GLY A 42 -14.70 -10.57 -0.90
N PRO A 43 -15.81 -11.21 -0.47
CA PRO A 43 -15.83 -12.63 -0.17
C PRO A 43 -15.60 -13.53 -1.40
N GLU A 44 -16.09 -13.12 -2.57
CA GLU A 44 -15.98 -13.92 -3.80
C GLU A 44 -14.53 -14.00 -4.29
N LEU A 45 -13.82 -12.87 -4.37
CA LEU A 45 -12.42 -12.84 -4.78
C LEU A 45 -11.52 -13.46 -3.71
N PHE A 46 -11.79 -13.18 -2.42
CA PHE A 46 -11.06 -13.77 -1.29
C PHE A 46 -11.08 -15.30 -1.33
N ALA A 47 -12.22 -15.91 -1.68
CA ALA A 47 -12.33 -17.37 -1.79
C ALA A 47 -11.47 -17.99 -2.90
N THR A 48 -10.91 -17.18 -3.81
CA THR A 48 -9.99 -17.65 -4.87
C THR A 48 -8.52 -17.57 -4.47
N VAL A 49 -8.19 -16.94 -3.34
CA VAL A 49 -6.81 -16.77 -2.91
C VAL A 49 -6.36 -18.02 -2.18
N ASP A 50 -5.34 -18.70 -2.73
CA ASP A 50 -4.79 -19.90 -2.12
C ASP A 50 -3.79 -19.56 -1.02
N THR A 51 -3.04 -18.47 -1.20
CA THR A 51 -1.92 -18.14 -0.32
C THR A 51 -1.57 -16.66 -0.33
N MET A 52 -0.98 -16.18 0.77
CA MET A 52 -0.42 -14.84 0.90
C MET A 52 1.10 -14.93 0.92
N GLU A 53 1.73 -14.16 0.05
CA GLU A 53 3.17 -13.93 0.06
C GLU A 53 3.50 -12.84 1.08
N SER A 54 4.72 -12.92 1.61
CA SER A 54 5.36 -11.76 2.21
C SER A 54 6.74 -11.62 1.61
N HIS A 55 7.05 -10.39 1.21
CA HIS A 55 8.29 -10.09 0.52
C HIS A 55 9.54 -10.20 1.41
N HIS A 56 9.36 -10.40 2.72
CA HIS A 56 10.43 -10.85 3.62
C HIS A 56 10.65 -12.36 3.47
N GLU A 57 10.95 -12.75 2.24
CA GLU A 57 10.78 -14.10 1.78
C GLU A 57 11.73 -15.11 2.46
N GLU A 58 12.87 -14.64 2.97
CA GLU A 58 13.85 -15.45 3.70
C GLU A 58 13.39 -15.85 5.09
N GLU A 59 12.37 -15.18 5.63
CA GLU A 59 11.77 -15.51 6.92
C GLU A 59 10.87 -16.75 6.81
N PHE A 60 10.45 -17.13 5.60
CA PHE A 60 9.45 -18.18 5.37
C PHE A 60 10.05 -19.40 4.67
N THR A 61 9.83 -20.57 5.28
CA THR A 61 10.29 -21.86 4.72
C THR A 61 9.33 -22.45 3.70
N ASP A 62 8.06 -22.03 3.72
CA ASP A 62 7.06 -22.41 2.72
C ASP A 62 7.25 -21.56 1.46
N ARG A 63 7.17 -22.21 0.30
CA ARG A 63 7.52 -21.61 -1.00
C ARG A 63 6.50 -21.98 -2.06
N VAL A 64 6.23 -21.04 -2.96
CA VAL A 64 5.54 -21.29 -4.23
C VAL A 64 6.52 -21.01 -5.36
N ARG A 65 6.88 -22.06 -6.11
CA ARG A 65 7.88 -22.02 -7.18
C ARG A 65 7.27 -22.43 -8.50
N GLY A 66 7.39 -21.57 -9.51
CA GLY A 66 6.78 -21.87 -10.79
C GLY A 66 6.87 -20.74 -11.78
N ARG A 67 6.14 -20.92 -12.87
CA ARG A 67 6.01 -19.91 -13.91
C ARG A 67 4.77 -19.07 -13.68
N VAL A 68 4.89 -17.75 -13.83
CA VAL A 68 3.76 -16.84 -13.79
C VAL A 68 2.89 -17.04 -15.03
N VAL A 69 1.61 -17.37 -14.82
CA VAL A 69 0.65 -17.61 -15.92
C VAL A 69 -0.35 -16.48 -16.10
N ALA A 70 -0.69 -15.75 -15.04
CA ALA A 70 -1.52 -14.56 -15.11
C ALA A 70 -1.24 -13.61 -13.95
N ILE A 71 -1.44 -12.32 -14.19
CA ILE A 71 -1.31 -11.26 -13.19
C ILE A 71 -2.53 -10.35 -13.29
N HIS A 72 -3.16 -10.07 -12.16
CA HIS A 72 -4.27 -9.14 -12.03
C HIS A 72 -3.93 -8.08 -11.00
N ALA A 73 -3.91 -6.80 -11.42
CA ALA A 73 -3.88 -5.69 -10.48
C ALA A 73 -5.24 -5.59 -9.79
N VAL A 74 -5.21 -5.48 -8.47
CA VAL A 74 -6.42 -5.36 -7.65
C VAL A 74 -6.56 -3.92 -7.20
N THR A 75 -7.66 -3.31 -7.63
CA THR A 75 -7.98 -1.93 -7.25
C THR A 75 -9.27 -1.88 -6.46
N GLN A 76 -9.34 -1.01 -5.45
CA GLN A 76 -10.53 -0.81 -4.63
C GLN A 76 -10.88 0.68 -4.59
N ASP A 77 -12.17 1.00 -4.40
CA ASP A 77 -12.51 2.37 -4.01
C ASP A 77 -12.15 2.61 -2.56
N VAL A 78 -11.58 3.77 -2.31
CA VAL A 78 -11.27 4.25 -0.96
C VAL A 78 -11.85 5.65 -0.78
N ILE A 79 -12.22 5.95 0.46
CA ILE A 79 -12.58 7.30 0.90
C ILE A 79 -11.36 7.88 1.59
N GLU A 80 -10.79 8.91 0.99
CA GLU A 80 -9.71 9.68 1.58
C GLU A 80 -10.32 10.85 2.38
N ARG A 81 -10.07 10.85 3.69
CA ARG A 81 -10.40 11.94 4.60
C ARG A 81 -9.14 12.67 5.00
N ARG A 82 -9.23 13.99 5.06
CA ARG A 82 -8.14 14.84 5.54
C ARG A 82 -8.61 15.62 6.74
N SER A 83 -7.87 15.52 7.83
CA SER A 83 -8.08 16.30 9.03
C SER A 83 -6.84 17.13 9.32
N LEU A 84 -7.00 18.32 9.91
CA LEU A 84 -5.83 19.10 10.34
C LEU A 84 -5.06 18.29 11.37
N ARG A 85 -3.75 18.12 11.15
CA ARG A 85 -2.90 17.44 12.11
C ARG A 85 -2.92 18.24 13.41
N ARG A 86 -3.50 17.65 14.46
CA ARG A 86 -3.49 18.23 15.81
C ARG A 86 -2.21 17.80 16.52
N PRO A 87 -1.50 18.70 17.22
CA PRO A 87 -0.49 18.29 18.20
C PRO A 87 -1.15 17.32 19.19
N GLY A 88 -0.61 16.11 19.36
CA GLY A 88 -1.15 15.14 20.32
C GLY A 88 -1.34 13.70 19.80
N HIS A 89 -1.33 13.43 18.49
CA HIS A 89 -1.37 12.04 18.02
C HIS A 89 -0.01 11.35 18.30
N GLY A 90 0.05 10.61 19.40
CA GLY A 90 1.26 9.94 19.91
C GLY A 90 2.16 10.78 20.82
N ALA A 91 1.76 12.01 21.17
CA ALA A 91 2.51 12.85 22.11
C ALA A 91 2.02 12.60 23.55
N PRO A 92 2.91 12.57 24.56
CA PRO A 92 2.51 12.43 25.96
C PRO A 92 1.46 13.48 26.36
N PRO A 93 0.51 13.16 27.26
CA PRO A 93 -0.58 14.07 27.63
C PRO A 93 -0.11 15.42 28.21
N GLU A 94 1.15 15.51 28.65
CA GLU A 94 1.81 16.73 29.12
C GLU A 94 2.30 17.67 27.99
N SER A 95 2.07 17.32 26.72
CA SER A 95 2.45 18.16 25.57
C SER A 95 1.57 19.41 25.51
N ILE A 96 2.19 20.60 25.52
CA ILE A 96 1.47 21.88 25.44
C ILE A 96 0.70 21.96 24.12
N MET A 97 -0.63 21.98 24.21
CA MET A 97 -1.54 22.23 23.10
C MET A 97 -1.26 23.63 22.53
N THR A 98 -0.66 23.70 21.34
CA THR A 98 -0.59 24.95 20.60
C THR A 98 -1.89 25.08 19.79
N PRO A 99 -2.57 26.24 19.78
CA PRO A 99 -3.83 26.39 19.04
C PRO A 99 -3.62 26.10 17.54
N GLU A 100 -4.59 25.37 16.98
CA GLU A 100 -4.79 24.99 15.56
C GLU A 100 -3.61 25.06 14.58
N GLY A 101 -3.20 23.88 14.11
CA GLY A 101 -2.37 23.74 12.91
C GLY A 101 -0.96 24.27 13.10
N ASP A 102 -0.12 23.51 13.79
CA ASP A 102 1.25 23.88 14.13
C ASP A 102 2.06 24.24 12.87
N GLU A 103 2.34 25.54 12.70
CA GLU A 103 3.23 26.05 11.66
C GLU A 103 4.65 25.46 11.78
N ARG A 104 5.00 24.86 12.92
CA ARG A 104 6.31 24.24 13.18
C ARG A 104 6.59 22.99 12.34
N ALA A 105 5.63 22.46 11.59
CA ALA A 105 5.92 21.50 10.52
C ALA A 105 6.88 22.05 9.44
N ARG A 106 7.18 23.36 9.46
CA ARG A 106 8.11 24.05 8.54
C ARG A 106 9.51 24.31 9.10
N VAL A 107 9.79 24.06 10.38
CA VAL A 107 11.12 24.40 10.93
C VAL A 107 12.07 23.21 10.74
N GLY A 108 12.76 23.22 9.61
CA GLY A 108 13.92 22.37 9.39
C GLY A 108 14.93 22.58 10.52
N ARG A 109 15.37 21.49 11.14
CA ARG A 109 16.46 21.55 12.11
C ARG A 109 17.76 21.58 11.32
N GLU A 110 18.50 22.67 11.46
CA GLU A 110 19.83 22.85 10.86
C GLU A 110 20.78 21.82 11.48
N PHE A 111 21.13 20.78 10.73
CA PHE A 111 22.33 20.00 11.00
C PHE A 111 23.46 20.73 10.29
N GLY A 112 24.46 21.17 11.04
CA GLY A 112 25.65 21.80 10.45
C GLY A 112 26.21 20.95 9.29
N ASN A 113 26.66 21.64 8.24
CA ASN A 113 27.06 21.15 6.90
C ASN A 113 26.02 21.33 5.79
N GLU A 114 25.27 22.44 5.80
CA GLU A 114 24.52 22.96 4.63
C GLU A 114 23.59 21.94 3.94
N SER A 115 23.08 20.96 4.69
CA SER A 115 22.20 19.91 4.17
C SER A 115 20.79 20.09 4.76
N PHE A 116 19.83 20.39 3.89
CA PHE A 116 18.42 20.49 4.22
C PHE A 116 17.70 19.21 3.80
N LEU A 117 17.26 18.39 4.76
CA LEU A 117 16.17 17.42 4.54
C LEU A 117 14.87 18.09 4.97
N ALA A 118 14.22 18.81 4.07
CA ALA A 118 12.87 19.28 4.29
C ALA A 118 11.89 18.11 4.01
N THR A 119 11.68 17.23 4.99
CA THR A 119 10.46 16.42 5.03
C THR A 119 9.35 17.28 5.63
N SER A 120 8.83 18.23 4.84
CA SER A 120 7.59 18.90 5.21
C SER A 120 6.48 17.85 5.25
N HIS A 121 6.25 17.29 6.43
CA HIS A 121 5.08 16.47 6.67
C HIS A 121 3.85 17.31 6.33
N SER A 122 2.93 16.73 5.57
CA SER A 122 1.64 17.35 5.25
C SER A 122 1.00 17.94 6.52
N ARG A 123 0.44 19.15 6.40
CA ARG A 123 -0.37 19.80 7.46
C ARG A 123 -1.60 18.95 7.84
N TYR A 124 -1.97 18.03 6.96
CA TYR A 124 -3.11 17.15 7.11
C TYR A 124 -2.69 15.75 7.54
N MET A 125 -3.43 15.19 8.50
CA MET A 125 -3.52 13.74 8.67
C MET A 125 -4.45 13.21 7.57
N ILE A 126 -4.00 12.19 6.85
CA ILE A 126 -4.75 11.53 5.78
C ILE A 126 -5.19 10.18 6.32
N GLU A 127 -6.50 9.96 6.32
CA GLU A 127 -7.13 8.68 6.63
C GLU A 127 -7.69 8.11 5.34
N ILE A 128 -7.36 6.86 5.04
CA ILE A 128 -7.85 6.15 3.85
C ILE A 128 -8.70 4.99 4.35
N GLU A 129 -9.99 5.03 4.04
CA GLU A 129 -10.93 3.97 4.40
C GLU A 129 -11.37 3.18 3.17
N PRO A 130 -11.27 1.84 3.19
CA PRO A 130 -11.71 1.00 2.08
C PRO A 130 -13.24 1.03 1.96
N VAL A 131 -13.74 1.10 0.73
CA VAL A 131 -15.16 0.89 0.42
C VAL A 131 -15.36 -0.58 0.13
N SER A 132 -16.05 -1.29 1.02
CA SER A 132 -16.28 -2.73 0.92
C SER A 132 -16.93 -3.13 -0.42
N ASN A 133 -16.55 -4.29 -0.94
CA ASN A 133 -17.11 -4.89 -2.16
C ASN A 133 -16.95 -4.03 -3.44
N THR A 134 -15.88 -3.23 -3.52
CA THR A 134 -15.57 -2.44 -4.73
C THR A 134 -14.29 -2.88 -5.44
N ALA A 135 -13.69 -3.99 -4.99
CA ALA A 135 -12.52 -4.59 -5.59
C ALA A 135 -12.77 -4.93 -7.06
N MET A 136 -11.83 -4.55 -7.92
CA MET A 136 -11.84 -4.84 -9.35
C MET A 136 -10.49 -5.38 -9.78
N LEU A 137 -10.54 -6.43 -10.59
CA LEU A 137 -9.37 -7.03 -11.23
C LEU A 137 -9.14 -6.41 -12.60
N THR A 138 -7.93 -5.93 -12.83
CA THR A 138 -7.47 -5.53 -14.16
C THR A 138 -6.32 -6.44 -14.56
N SER A 139 -6.44 -7.13 -15.70
CA SER A 139 -5.33 -7.95 -16.20
C SER A 139 -4.17 -7.05 -16.60
N VAL A 140 -2.97 -7.39 -16.12
CA VAL A 140 -1.73 -6.65 -16.38
C VAL A 140 -0.64 -7.61 -16.83
N GLN A 141 0.36 -7.09 -17.54
CA GLN A 141 1.46 -7.91 -18.06
C GLN A 141 2.57 -8.20 -17.03
N GLY A 142 2.61 -7.43 -15.94
CA GLY A 142 3.65 -7.54 -14.93
C GLY A 142 3.36 -6.71 -13.70
N VAL A 143 4.10 -7.02 -12.64
CA VAL A 143 4.12 -6.26 -11.39
C VAL A 143 5.19 -5.17 -11.50
N ARG A 144 4.86 -3.94 -11.07
CA ARG A 144 5.72 -2.74 -11.11
C ARG A 144 6.29 -2.32 -12.49
N LEU A 145 5.70 -2.77 -13.60
CA LEU A 145 6.14 -2.34 -14.94
C LEU A 145 5.78 -0.88 -15.31
N ARG A 146 4.98 -0.19 -14.48
CA ARG A 146 4.75 1.27 -14.54
C ARG A 146 4.59 1.81 -13.12
N ILE A 147 5.50 2.70 -12.72
CA ILE A 147 5.37 3.51 -11.51
C ILE A 147 5.33 4.95 -12.01
N ASP A 148 4.15 5.43 -12.38
CA ASP A 148 3.90 6.87 -12.52
C ASP A 148 2.65 7.17 -11.70
N GLU A 149 2.80 7.17 -10.38
CA GLU A 149 1.93 7.96 -9.51
C GLU A 149 2.83 8.99 -8.82
N GLU A 150 3.39 9.91 -9.60
CA GLU A 150 3.82 11.19 -9.07
C GLU A 150 2.58 11.85 -8.47
N ALA A 151 2.47 11.75 -7.15
CA ALA A 151 1.47 12.49 -6.40
C ALA A 151 1.76 13.98 -6.60
N GLU A 152 1.09 14.60 -7.56
CA GLU A 152 1.16 16.03 -7.81
C GLU A 152 1.00 16.79 -6.48
N PRO A 153 1.97 17.63 -6.10
CA PRO A 153 1.92 18.36 -4.85
C PRO A 153 0.68 19.26 -4.85
N LEU A 154 -0.27 18.94 -3.97
CA LEU A 154 -1.53 19.66 -3.93
C LEU A 154 -1.33 21.08 -3.38
N PRO A 155 -2.10 22.06 -3.90
CA PRO A 155 -2.04 23.43 -3.41
C PRO A 155 -2.42 23.52 -1.92
N ASP A 156 -1.79 24.47 -1.22
CA ASP A 156 -1.99 24.72 0.21
C ASP A 156 -3.42 25.27 0.44
N PHE A 157 -4.36 24.39 0.77
CA PHE A 157 -5.71 24.80 1.12
C PHE A 157 -5.76 25.30 2.56
N PRO A 158 -6.47 26.40 2.86
CA PRO A 158 -6.66 26.90 4.22
C PRO A 158 -7.65 26.06 5.06
N VAL A 159 -8.40 25.17 4.41
CA VAL A 159 -9.40 24.26 5.01
C VAL A 159 -9.10 22.86 4.47
N PRO A 160 -9.27 21.79 5.27
CA PRO A 160 -9.11 20.43 4.74
C PRO A 160 -9.95 20.25 3.48
N PRO A 161 -9.37 19.73 2.38
CA PRO A 161 -10.15 19.45 1.19
C PRO A 161 -11.26 18.43 1.54
N PRO A 162 -12.39 18.49 0.82
CA PRO A 162 -13.52 17.60 1.08
C PRO A 162 -13.12 16.13 0.93
N GLU A 163 -13.88 15.25 1.58
CA GLU A 163 -13.74 13.80 1.42
C GLU A 163 -13.71 13.45 -0.07
N LYS A 164 -12.70 12.68 -0.47
CA LYS A 164 -12.50 12.31 -1.86
C LYS A 164 -12.59 10.80 -1.98
N ARG A 165 -13.57 10.33 -2.76
CA ARG A 165 -13.57 8.95 -3.24
C ARG A 165 -12.55 8.85 -4.38
N ARG A 166 -11.58 7.94 -4.26
CA ARG A 166 -10.64 7.62 -5.33
C ARG A 166 -10.49 6.11 -5.46
N ARG A 167 -9.90 5.69 -6.57
CA ARG A 167 -9.47 4.29 -6.76
C ARG A 167 -8.03 4.15 -6.26
N SER A 168 -7.77 3.10 -5.51
CA SER A 168 -6.47 2.75 -4.93
C SER A 168 -6.04 1.38 -5.46
N LEU A 169 -4.73 1.20 -5.69
CA LEU A 169 -4.13 -0.11 -5.97
C LEU A 169 -3.80 -0.77 -4.63
N GLU A 170 -4.34 -1.95 -4.39
CA GLU A 170 -4.16 -2.67 -3.12
C GLU A 170 -3.11 -3.79 -3.23
N GLY A 171 -2.85 -4.26 -4.45
CA GLY A 171 -1.87 -5.30 -4.71
C GLY A 171 -2.12 -6.05 -6.01
N TRP A 172 -1.62 -7.28 -6.08
CA TRP A 172 -1.76 -8.15 -7.24
C TRP A 172 -2.20 -9.56 -6.84
N LEU A 173 -3.04 -10.16 -7.69
CA LEU A 173 -3.27 -11.60 -7.70
C LEU A 173 -2.44 -12.22 -8.81
N VAL A 174 -1.58 -13.15 -8.44
CA VAL A 174 -0.64 -13.80 -9.34
C VAL A 174 -0.93 -15.29 -9.39
N ASP A 175 -1.20 -15.77 -10.58
CA ASP A 175 -1.42 -17.19 -10.83
C ASP A 175 -0.09 -17.83 -11.21
N VAL A 176 0.35 -18.82 -10.41
CA VAL A 176 1.61 -19.54 -10.62
C VAL A 176 1.33 -20.97 -11.04
N GLY A 177 1.86 -21.36 -12.19
CA GLY A 177 1.97 -22.75 -12.61
C GLY A 177 3.15 -23.41 -11.89
N GLU A 178 2.89 -24.04 -10.75
CA GLU A 178 3.94 -24.69 -9.96
C GLU A 178 4.64 -25.82 -10.71
N HIS A 179 5.95 -25.93 -10.48
CA HIS A 179 6.74 -27.07 -10.94
C HIS A 179 6.32 -28.32 -10.16
N ALA A 180 6.14 -29.44 -10.87
CA ALA A 180 5.78 -30.73 -10.27
C ALA A 180 6.94 -31.39 -9.53
#